data_AF-A0A971X7Y5-F1
#
_entry.id   AF-A0A971X7Y5-F1
#
_cell.length_a   1.000
_cell.length_b   1.000
_cell.length_c   1.000
_cell.angle_alpha   90.00
_cell.angle_beta   90.00
_cell.angle_gamma   90.00
#
_symmetry.space_group_name_H-M   'P 1'
#
loop_
_entity.id
_entity.type
_entity.pdbx_description
1 polymer ?
#
loop_
_entity_poly.entity_id
_entity_poly.type
_entity_poly.pdbx_seq_one_letter_code
_entity_poly.pdbx_strand_id
1 'polypeptide(L)'
;MGFFEKLKSGLKKTRESITQKVDELLVSFGKVDEDLFDELEEILITSDIGVDTTVKIIEKLKERVRKEKITNAADVKKILKEEIVLILGTGREELKLGTKPSVIVVIGVNG
;
A
#
# COMPACT_ATOMS: atom_id res chain seq x y z
N MET A 1 -6.94 1.33 -25.66
CA MET A 1 -6.59 1.12 -24.23
C MET A 1 -6.95 2.38 -23.46
N GLY A 2 -7.83 2.29 -22.46
CA GLY A 2 -8.18 3.44 -21.60
C GLY A 2 -7.06 3.77 -20.60
N PHE A 3 -7.13 4.96 -19.99
CA PHE A 3 -6.17 5.43 -18.99
C PHE A 3 -5.97 4.43 -17.84
N PHE A 4 -7.06 3.87 -17.30
CA PHE A 4 -7.00 2.93 -16.19
C PHE A 4 -6.31 1.61 -16.57
N GLU A 5 -6.53 1.11 -17.79
CA GLU A 5 -5.84 -0.10 -18.27
C GLU A 5 -4.34 0.12 -18.43
N LYS A 6 -3.92 1.32 -18.88
CA LYS A 6 -2.50 1.67 -18.97
C LYS A 6 -1.84 1.75 -17.58
N LEU A 7 -2.52 2.36 -16.60
CA LEU A 7 -2.05 2.42 -15.22
C LEU A 7 -1.93 1.01 -14.60
N LYS A 8 -2.97 0.19 -14.75
CA LYS A 8 -3.00 -1.20 -14.26
C LYS A 8 -1.90 -2.04 -14.89
N SER A 9 -1.63 -1.85 -16.19
CA SER A 9 -0.55 -2.53 -16.88
C SER A 9 0.84 -2.10 -16.37
N GLY A 10 1.05 -0.80 -16.12
CA GLY A 10 2.30 -0.27 -15.56
C GLY A 10 2.59 -0.77 -14.14
N LEU A 11 1.54 -1.02 -13.35
CA LEU A 11 1.64 -1.53 -11.97
C LEU A 11 1.61 -3.06 -11.87
N LYS A 12 1.61 -3.79 -13.01
CA LYS A 12 1.42 -5.24 -13.02
C LYS A 12 2.46 -5.98 -12.16
N LYS A 13 3.76 -5.66 -12.31
CA LYS A 13 4.84 -6.32 -11.56
C LYS A 13 4.72 -6.09 -10.05
N THR A 14 4.44 -4.86 -9.63
CA THR A 14 4.22 -4.51 -8.22
C THR A 14 3.01 -5.26 -7.65
N ARG A 15 1.92 -5.32 -8.42
CA ARG A 15 0.74 -6.08 -8.03
C ARG A 15 1.05 -7.56 -7.85
N GLU A 16 1.77 -8.17 -8.79
CA GLU A 16 2.17 -9.58 -8.68
C GLU A 16 3.04 -9.80 -7.44
N SER A 17 4.09 -8.99 -7.24
CA SER A 17 4.99 -9.13 -6.08
C SER A 17 4.30 -8.95 -4.72
N ILE A 18 3.42 -7.95 -4.57
CA ILE A 18 2.80 -7.64 -3.27
C ILE A 18 1.52 -8.46 -3.06
N THR A 19 0.60 -8.40 -4.02
CA THR A 19 -0.74 -8.95 -3.82
C THR A 19 -0.71 -10.47 -3.75
N GLN A 20 0.13 -11.14 -4.54
CA GLN A 20 0.22 -12.61 -4.51
C GLN A 20 0.81 -13.10 -3.19
N LYS A 21 1.91 -12.50 -2.72
CA LYS A 21 2.52 -12.86 -1.43
C LYS A 21 1.57 -12.66 -0.26
N VAL A 22 0.85 -11.53 -0.24
CA VAL A 22 -0.17 -11.26 0.79
C VAL A 22 -1.32 -12.26 0.70
N ASP A 23 -1.78 -12.62 -0.50
CA ASP A 23 -2.84 -13.61 -0.66
C ASP A 23 -2.42 -15.02 -0.22
N GLU A 24 -1.21 -15.45 -0.57
CA GLU A 24 -0.64 -16.72 -0.14
C GLU A 24 -0.48 -16.78 1.39
N LEU A 25 -0.01 -15.70 1.99
CA LEU A 25 0.13 -15.58 3.43
C LEU A 25 -1.22 -15.74 4.14
N LEU A 26 -2.24 -14.99 3.70
CA LEU A 26 -3.56 -15.00 4.33
C LEU A 26 -4.33 -16.32 4.13
N VAL A 27 -4.03 -17.08 3.08
CA VAL A 27 -4.56 -18.44 2.90
C VAL A 27 -3.86 -19.43 3.83
N SER A 28 -2.55 -19.25 4.04
CA SER A 28 -1.73 -20.15 4.87
C SER A 28 -1.99 -19.94 6.35
N PHE A 29 -2.21 -18.69 6.77
CA PHE A 29 -2.56 -18.33 8.13
C PHE A 29 -4.08 -18.31 8.31
N GLY A 30 -4.63 -19.40 8.85
CA GLY A 30 -6.05 -19.51 9.19
C GLY A 30 -6.47 -18.69 10.42
N LYS A 31 -5.56 -17.93 11.03
CA LYS A 31 -5.78 -17.11 12.23
C LYS A 31 -5.06 -15.77 12.10
N VAL A 32 -5.60 -14.78 12.81
CA VAL A 32 -5.03 -13.43 12.88
C VAL A 32 -4.27 -13.32 14.20
N ASP A 33 -2.95 -13.56 14.15
CA ASP A 33 -2.02 -13.54 15.27
C ASP A 33 -0.79 -12.66 14.97
N GLU A 34 0.17 -12.58 15.91
CA GLU A 34 1.36 -11.73 15.74
C GLU A 34 2.27 -12.23 14.60
N ASP A 35 2.39 -13.55 14.41
CA ASP A 35 3.19 -14.14 13.34
C ASP A 35 2.70 -13.68 11.95
N LEU A 36 1.36 -13.64 11.73
CA LEU A 36 0.79 -13.10 10.50
C LEU A 36 1.24 -11.65 10.23
N PHE A 37 1.26 -10.81 11.27
CA PHE A 37 1.62 -9.41 11.11
C PHE A 37 3.12 -9.21 10.84
N ASP A 38 3.97 -10.04 11.45
CA ASP A 38 5.41 -10.00 11.24
C ASP A 38 5.77 -10.42 9.80
N GLU A 39 5.11 -11.45 9.26
CA GLU A 39 5.28 -11.82 7.85
C GLU A 39 4.72 -10.75 6.89
N LEU A 40 3.60 -10.11 7.22
CA LEU A 40 3.09 -8.97 6.46
C LEU A 40 4.09 -7.81 6.45
N GLU A 41 4.71 -7.50 7.57
CA GLU A 41 5.74 -6.46 7.68
C GLU A 41 6.93 -6.75 6.76
N GLU A 42 7.44 -7.99 6.76
CA GLU A 42 8.54 -8.39 5.88
C GLU A 42 8.18 -8.25 4.40
N ILE A 43 6.97 -8.70 4.00
CA ILE A 43 6.50 -8.57 2.62
C ILE A 43 6.45 -7.10 2.19
N LEU A 44 5.97 -6.21 3.05
CA LEU A 44 5.85 -4.79 2.74
C LEU A 44 7.23 -4.10 2.67
N ILE A 45 8.16 -4.43 3.57
CA ILE A 45 9.54 -3.91 3.54
C ILE A 45 10.26 -4.35 2.26
N THR A 46 10.16 -5.62 1.89
CA THR A 46 10.79 -6.17 0.67
C THR A 46 10.14 -5.68 -0.63
N SER A 47 9.06 -4.91 -0.53
CA SER A 47 8.33 -4.33 -1.66
C SER A 47 8.58 -2.82 -1.83
N ASP A 48 9.71 -2.32 -1.33
CA ASP A 48 10.16 -0.92 -1.47
C ASP A 48 9.27 0.13 -0.78
N ILE A 49 8.44 -0.27 0.20
CA ILE A 49 7.62 0.68 0.98
C ILE A 49 8.46 1.45 2.01
N GLY A 50 9.56 0.84 2.46
CA GLY A 50 10.45 1.38 3.48
C GLY A 50 9.99 1.07 4.90
N VAL A 51 10.95 0.93 5.81
CA VAL A 51 10.73 0.47 7.20
C VAL A 51 9.75 1.36 7.94
N ASP A 52 10.00 2.67 7.99
CA ASP A 52 9.17 3.60 8.78
C ASP A 52 7.71 3.64 8.33
N THR A 53 7.47 3.52 7.02
CA THR A 53 6.11 3.51 6.45
C THR A 53 5.43 2.18 6.74
N THR A 54 6.14 1.06 6.58
CA THR A 54 5.60 -0.27 6.87
C THR A 54 5.22 -0.40 8.34
N VAL A 55 6.09 0.00 9.28
CA VAL A 55 5.79 -0.06 10.72
C VAL A 55 4.50 0.69 11.02
N LYS A 56 4.32 1.90 10.48
CA LYS A 56 3.08 2.68 10.64
C LYS A 56 1.85 1.96 10.09
N ILE A 57 1.96 1.32 8.91
CA ILE A 57 0.87 0.55 8.31
C ILE A 57 0.47 -0.61 9.24
N ILE A 58 1.45 -1.38 9.72
CA ILE A 58 1.24 -2.57 10.53
C ILE A 58 0.67 -2.23 11.90
N GLU A 59 1.17 -1.18 12.56
CA GLU A 59 0.62 -0.70 13.82
C GLU A 59 -0.86 -0.30 13.69
N LYS A 60 -1.20 0.44 12.63
CA LYS A 60 -2.59 0.87 12.35
C LYS A 60 -3.49 -0.31 12.00
N LEU A 61 -2.97 -1.28 11.26
CA LEU A 61 -3.66 -2.53 10.95
C LEU A 61 -3.95 -3.32 12.24
N LYS A 62 -2.95 -3.53 13.11
CA LYS A 62 -3.11 -4.22 14.41
C LYS A 62 -4.15 -3.52 15.29
N GLU A 63 -4.09 -2.19 15.37
CA GLU A 63 -5.05 -1.37 16.13
C GLU A 63 -6.49 -1.59 15.64
N ARG A 64 -6.73 -1.52 14.32
CA ARG A 64 -8.07 -1.70 13.73
C ARG A 64 -8.58 -3.12 13.84
N VAL A 65 -7.74 -4.12 13.57
CA VAL A 65 -8.11 -5.54 13.74
C VAL A 65 -8.60 -5.81 15.16
N ARG A 66 -7.88 -5.32 16.18
CA ARG A 66 -8.25 -5.49 17.59
C ARG A 66 -9.55 -4.75 17.92
N LYS A 67 -9.70 -3.51 17.44
CA LYS A 67 -10.90 -2.67 17.67
C LYS A 67 -12.16 -3.25 17.02
N GLU A 68 -12.03 -3.72 15.79
CA GLU A 68 -13.13 -4.27 14.98
C GLU A 68 -13.35 -5.78 15.24
N LYS A 69 -12.53 -6.40 16.10
CA LYS A 69 -12.56 -7.83 16.46
C LYS A 69 -12.50 -8.75 15.24
N ILE A 70 -11.63 -8.43 14.31
CA ILE A 70 -11.47 -9.18 13.06
C ILE A 70 -10.75 -10.49 13.35
N THR A 71 -11.36 -11.60 12.95
CA THR A 71 -10.81 -12.95 13.13
C THR A 71 -10.52 -13.65 11.81
N ASN A 72 -10.88 -13.04 10.68
CA ASN A 72 -10.77 -13.61 9.35
C ASN A 72 -9.65 -12.91 8.57
N ALA A 73 -8.73 -13.69 8.02
CA ALA A 73 -7.60 -13.20 7.22
C ALA A 73 -8.04 -12.41 5.99
N ALA A 74 -9.16 -12.77 5.34
CA ALA A 74 -9.67 -12.02 4.18
C ALA A 74 -10.04 -10.57 4.53
N ASP A 75 -10.55 -10.35 5.75
CA ASP A 75 -10.90 -9.01 6.24
C ASP A 75 -9.66 -8.19 6.61
N VAL A 76 -8.57 -8.86 7.04
CA VAL A 76 -7.25 -8.22 7.26
C VAL A 76 -6.72 -7.59 5.97
N LYS A 77 -6.83 -8.29 4.82
CA LYS A 77 -6.44 -7.74 3.51
C LYS A 77 -7.17 -6.44 3.18
N LYS A 78 -8.48 -6.41 3.48
CA LYS A 78 -9.32 -5.25 3.22
C LYS A 78 -8.87 -4.06 4.06
N ILE A 79 -8.64 -4.26 5.35
CA ILE A 79 -8.16 -3.20 6.25
C ILE A 79 -6.77 -2.73 5.85
N LEU A 80 -5.85 -3.64 5.51
CA LEU A 80 -4.52 -3.28 5.02
C LEU A 80 -4.60 -2.35 3.80
N LYS A 81 -5.46 -2.67 2.83
CA LYS A 81 -5.69 -1.81 1.68
C LYS A 81 -6.20 -0.43 2.08
N GLU A 82 -7.13 -0.36 3.03
CA GLU A 82 -7.66 0.91 3.54
C GLU A 82 -6.58 1.76 4.20
N GLU A 83 -5.72 1.16 5.05
CA GLU A 83 -4.61 1.87 5.70
C GLU A 83 -3.59 2.42 4.70
N ILE A 84 -3.25 1.64 3.66
CA ILE A 84 -2.37 2.11 2.59
C ILE A 84 -2.99 3.31 1.85
N VAL A 85 -4.30 3.26 1.56
CA VAL A 85 -5.01 4.38 0.92
C VAL A 85 -5.03 5.61 1.81
N LEU A 86 -5.19 5.45 3.13
CA LEU A 86 -5.16 6.56 4.09
C LEU A 86 -3.78 7.24 4.12
N ILE A 87 -2.69 6.47 4.09
CA ILE A 87 -1.33 7.02 4.09
C ILE A 87 -1.00 7.75 2.79
N LEU A 88 -1.43 7.22 1.64
CA LEU A 88 -1.28 7.90 0.35
C LEU A 88 -2.03 9.24 0.32
N GLY A 89 -3.01 9.41 1.21
CA GLY A 89 -3.80 10.62 1.35
C GLY A 89 -4.84 10.77 0.24
N THR A 90 -5.91 11.49 0.55
CA THR A 90 -6.86 11.95 -0.47
C THR A 90 -6.24 13.19 -1.13
N GLY A 91 -5.43 12.97 -2.17
CA GLY A 91 -4.66 14.01 -2.87
C GLY A 91 -5.44 15.31 -3.08
N ARG A 92 -4.96 16.40 -2.50
CA ARG A 92 -5.48 17.76 -2.72
C ARG A 92 -4.38 18.75 -3.09
N GLU A 93 -3.22 18.27 -3.51
CA GLU A 93 -2.16 19.12 -4.04
C GLU A 93 -2.11 18.98 -5.55
N GLU A 94 -3.12 19.53 -6.22
CA GLU A 94 -3.08 19.72 -7.65
C GLU A 94 -1.95 20.71 -8.02
N LEU A 95 -1.37 20.52 -9.21
CA LEU A 95 -0.39 21.44 -9.76
C LEU A 95 -1.01 22.84 -9.91
N LYS A 96 -0.44 23.82 -9.21
CA LYS A 96 -0.88 25.22 -9.26
C LYS A 96 -0.35 25.90 -10.53
N LEU A 97 -1.10 25.83 -11.63
CA LEU A 97 -0.71 26.35 -12.95
C LEU A 97 -1.40 27.67 -13.34
N GLY A 98 -1.78 28.50 -12.36
CA GLY A 98 -2.54 29.73 -12.60
C GLY A 98 -1.74 30.92 -13.17
N THR A 99 -0.41 30.82 -13.22
CA THR A 99 0.50 31.89 -13.66
C THR A 99 0.71 31.91 -15.17
N LYS A 100 1.08 33.08 -15.73
CA LYS A 100 1.43 33.24 -17.15
C LYS A 100 2.78 33.97 -17.31
N PRO A 101 3.84 33.29 -17.81
CA PRO A 101 3.90 31.83 -18.03
C PRO A 101 3.88 31.07 -16.69
N SER A 102 3.40 29.84 -16.71
CA SER A 102 3.68 28.89 -15.62
C SER A 102 5.02 28.23 -15.88
N VAL A 103 5.96 28.35 -14.94
CA VAL A 103 7.32 27.82 -15.06
C VAL A 103 7.42 26.56 -14.21
N ILE A 104 7.75 25.44 -14.84
CA ILE A 104 7.97 24.15 -14.19
C ILE A 104 9.46 23.84 -14.30
N VAL A 105 10.15 23.74 -13.17
CA VAL A 105 11.55 23.30 -13.12
C VAL A 105 11.57 21.83 -12.74
N VAL A 106 11.99 20.99 -13.68
CA VAL A 106 12.14 19.54 -13.47
C VAL A 106 13.57 19.27 -13.01
N ILE A 107 13.74 18.65 -11.86
CA ILE A 107 15.02 18.25 -11.29
C ILE A 107 15.06 16.73 -11.10
N GLY A 108 16.22 16.12 -11.32
CA GLY A 108 16.45 14.68 -11.19
C GLY A 108 17.90 14.34 -11.50
N VAL A 109 18.34 13.15 -11.10
CA VAL A 109 19.60 12.57 -11.58
C VAL A 109 19.40 12.01 -12.99
N ASN A 110 20.49 11.76 -13.74
CA ASN A 110 20.36 11.13 -15.06
C ASN A 110 19.90 9.67 -14.93
N GLY A 111 18.74 9.34 -15.50
CA GLY A 111 18.15 7.99 -15.49
C GLY A 111 16.65 8.02 -15.27
#